data_AF-A0AAD9RLW8-F1
#
_entry.id   AF-A0AAD9RLW8-F1
#
_cell.length_a   1.000
_cell.length_b   1.000
_cell.length_c   1.000
_cell.angle_alpha   90.00
_cell.angle_beta   90.00
_cell.angle_gamma   90.00
#
_symmetry.space_group_name_H-M   'P 1'
#
loop_
_entity.id
_entity.type
_entity.pdbx_description
1 polymer ?
#
loop_
_entity_poly.entity_id
_entity_poly.type
_entity_poly.pdbx_seq_one_letter_code
_entity_poly.pdbx_strand_id
1 'polypeptide(L)'
;MEPEGAIEAQRLLAQMDLGHTERAQLHHLLHMAGLTSVDWQMLFKAAVVPDNDDFRVKCERMVLACKYHGFDPSVILRRIVQRWGNGKNAPRQEFHIATRTQQGDDLWTYSNHETLKDDMQFLILVFLNRHAVVQNIPKKYQRDFVRVMRMLCEKYGIRAERRGWSESLDPKVVTLPRISVVFPQMTCALFHRGYGRCIFDPRMVGEDLPLAMFSPMFPSVVSRTASANGQRQNIHPQLVLIAILSDNVLHQSDRPTPIDQIWTYYLASFNSPVLSLNQRHYMCEQFEMIHGTGFTQDILNIRHTCIERIRELRPHGRLDDIIHEMNNLF
;
A
#
# COMPACT_ATOMS: atom_id res chain seq x y z
N MET A 1 -15.88 -41.50 -46.23
CA MET A 1 -15.62 -40.05 -46.44
C MET A 1 -15.33 -39.48 -45.07
N GLU A 2 -14.10 -39.09 -44.79
CA GLU A 2 -13.83 -38.32 -43.57
C GLU A 2 -14.60 -36.99 -43.68
N PRO A 3 -15.30 -36.56 -42.61
CA PRO A 3 -16.03 -35.30 -42.63
C PRO A 3 -15.05 -34.15 -42.86
N GLU A 4 -15.38 -33.16 -43.69
CA GLU A 4 -14.52 -32.02 -44.06
C GLU A 4 -13.86 -31.34 -42.83
N GLY A 5 -14.51 -31.37 -41.67
CA GLY A 5 -13.96 -30.85 -40.42
C GLY A 5 -12.75 -31.62 -39.85
N ALA A 6 -12.58 -32.91 -40.17
CA ALA A 6 -11.41 -33.70 -39.74
C ALA A 6 -10.15 -33.34 -40.53
N ILE A 7 -10.31 -33.05 -41.83
CA ILE A 7 -9.24 -32.65 -42.74
C ILE A 7 -8.73 -31.24 -42.39
N GLU A 8 -9.64 -30.31 -42.07
CA GLU A 8 -9.30 -28.94 -41.65
C GLU A 8 -8.57 -28.92 -40.29
N ALA A 9 -9.00 -29.76 -39.34
CA ALA A 9 -8.36 -29.89 -38.03
C ALA A 9 -6.94 -30.46 -38.12
N GLN A 10 -6.72 -31.46 -38.97
CA GLN A 10 -5.37 -31.98 -39.26
C GLN A 10 -4.47 -30.91 -39.89
N ARG A 11 -5.03 -30.05 -40.74
CA ARG A 11 -4.29 -28.94 -41.37
C ARG A 11 -3.86 -27.87 -40.37
N LEU A 12 -4.71 -27.53 -39.40
CA LEU A 12 -4.38 -26.58 -38.33
C LEU A 12 -3.37 -27.15 -37.32
N LEU A 13 -3.50 -28.43 -36.94
CA LEU A 13 -2.52 -29.12 -36.09
C LEU A 13 -1.16 -29.26 -36.78
N ALA A 14 -1.14 -29.40 -38.11
CA ALA A 14 0.09 -29.45 -38.89
C ALA A 14 0.84 -28.11 -38.96
N GLN A 15 0.15 -26.98 -38.75
CA GLN A 15 0.73 -25.64 -38.65
C GLN A 15 1.32 -25.33 -37.27
N MET A 16 1.00 -26.16 -36.26
CA MET A 16 1.61 -26.07 -34.94
C MET A 16 2.94 -26.83 -34.96
N ASP A 17 4.01 -26.19 -34.48
CA ASP A 17 5.34 -26.77 -34.35
C ASP A 17 5.38 -27.75 -33.15
N LEU A 18 4.55 -28.78 -33.23
CA LEU A 18 4.38 -29.84 -32.25
C LEU A 18 4.91 -31.15 -32.83
N GLY A 19 5.64 -31.89 -32.02
CA GLY A 19 6.05 -33.26 -32.33
C GLY A 19 4.85 -34.18 -32.53
N HIS A 20 5.05 -35.24 -33.31
CA HIS A 20 4.00 -36.21 -33.66
C HIS A 20 3.29 -36.81 -32.44
N THR A 21 4.03 -37.00 -31.34
CA THR A 21 3.52 -37.54 -30.06
C THR A 21 2.64 -36.53 -29.31
N GLU A 22 3.01 -35.25 -29.33
CA GLU A 22 2.26 -34.17 -28.67
C GLU A 22 0.93 -33.92 -29.39
N ARG A 23 0.93 -34.02 -30.73
CA ARG A 23 -0.29 -33.97 -31.54
C ARG A 23 -1.26 -35.12 -31.21
N ALA A 24 -0.74 -36.34 -31.05
CA ALA A 24 -1.57 -37.51 -30.72
C ALA A 24 -2.16 -37.43 -29.29
N GLN A 25 -1.36 -36.96 -28.31
CA GLN A 25 -1.81 -36.77 -26.94
C GLN A 25 -2.87 -35.66 -26.83
N LEU A 26 -2.67 -34.55 -27.55
CA LEU A 26 -3.64 -33.46 -27.62
C LEU A 26 -4.94 -33.97 -28.24
N HIS A 27 -4.88 -34.71 -29.35
CA HIS A 27 -6.07 -35.29 -29.99
C HIS A 27 -6.84 -36.24 -29.06
N HIS A 28 -6.14 -37.05 -28.26
CA HIS A 28 -6.74 -37.93 -27.28
C HIS A 28 -7.43 -37.19 -26.12
N LEU A 29 -6.76 -36.17 -25.56
CA LEU A 29 -7.32 -35.29 -24.52
C LEU A 29 -8.59 -34.57 -24.99
N LEU A 30 -8.61 -34.15 -26.26
CA LEU A 30 -9.74 -33.45 -26.86
C LEU A 30 -10.96 -34.35 -27.07
N HIS A 31 -10.72 -35.58 -27.53
CA HIS A 31 -11.78 -36.59 -27.62
C HIS A 31 -12.35 -36.93 -26.24
N MET A 32 -11.51 -36.98 -25.21
CA MET A 32 -11.96 -37.20 -23.82
C MET A 32 -12.79 -36.03 -23.26
N ALA A 33 -12.59 -34.81 -23.76
CA ALA A 33 -13.31 -33.61 -23.33
C ALA A 33 -14.67 -33.40 -24.03
N GLY A 34 -15.05 -34.27 -24.99
CA GLY A 34 -16.32 -34.17 -25.72
C GLY A 34 -16.43 -32.95 -26.65
N LEU A 35 -15.31 -32.27 -26.94
CA LEU A 35 -15.29 -31.10 -27.82
C LEU A 35 -15.29 -31.53 -29.29
N THR A 36 -16.18 -30.95 -30.07
CA THR A 36 -16.24 -31.16 -31.52
C THR A 36 -15.15 -30.37 -32.24
N SER A 37 -14.89 -30.71 -33.51
CA SER A 37 -13.97 -29.94 -34.36
C SER A 37 -14.42 -28.48 -34.54
N VAL A 38 -15.72 -28.20 -34.44
CA VAL A 38 -16.30 -26.85 -34.49
C VAL A 38 -16.00 -26.06 -33.21
N ASP A 39 -16.15 -26.69 -32.03
CA ASP A 39 -15.79 -26.08 -30.75
C ASP A 39 -14.31 -25.69 -30.73
N TRP A 40 -13.47 -26.50 -31.38
CA TRP A 40 -12.05 -26.24 -31.55
C TRP A 40 -11.75 -25.04 -32.45
N GLN A 41 -12.43 -24.93 -33.59
CA GLN A 41 -12.28 -23.76 -34.46
C GLN A 41 -12.72 -22.48 -33.74
N MET A 42 -13.75 -22.54 -32.89
CA MET A 42 -14.16 -21.40 -32.08
C MET A 42 -13.14 -21.05 -31.00
N LEU A 43 -12.59 -22.05 -30.29
CA LEU A 43 -11.54 -21.85 -29.29
C LEU A 43 -10.24 -21.32 -29.90
N PHE A 44 -9.84 -21.80 -31.08
CA PHE A 44 -8.63 -21.33 -31.76
C PHE A 44 -8.79 -19.96 -32.38
N LYS A 45 -9.93 -19.69 -33.04
CA LYS A 45 -10.24 -18.34 -33.50
C LYS A 45 -10.36 -17.35 -32.33
N ALA A 46 -10.77 -17.81 -31.15
CA ALA A 46 -10.77 -17.02 -29.92
C ALA A 46 -9.38 -16.89 -29.27
N ALA A 47 -8.47 -17.85 -29.47
CA ALA A 47 -7.10 -17.84 -28.96
C ALA A 47 -6.13 -17.00 -29.82
N VAL A 48 -6.47 -16.74 -31.09
CA VAL A 48 -5.74 -15.78 -31.92
C VAL A 48 -6.11 -14.37 -31.46
N VAL A 49 -5.30 -13.84 -30.56
CA VAL A 49 -5.34 -12.45 -30.14
C VAL A 49 -4.95 -11.59 -31.34
N PRO A 50 -5.86 -10.77 -31.91
CA PRO A 50 -5.52 -9.93 -33.06
C PRO A 50 -4.38 -8.97 -32.71
N ASP A 51 -3.26 -9.06 -33.43
CA ASP A 51 -2.13 -8.13 -33.28
C ASP A 51 -2.35 -6.89 -34.17
N ASN A 52 -3.43 -6.16 -33.89
CA ASN A 52 -3.70 -4.87 -34.52
C ASN A 52 -3.90 -3.79 -33.47
N ASP A 53 -3.61 -2.54 -33.85
CA ASP A 53 -3.63 -1.40 -32.93
C ASP A 53 -4.98 -1.20 -32.26
N ASP A 54 -6.09 -1.41 -32.98
CA ASP A 54 -7.44 -1.27 -32.43
C ASP A 54 -7.73 -2.30 -31.34
N PHE A 55 -7.32 -3.55 -31.54
CA PHE A 55 -7.46 -4.61 -30.55
C PHE A 55 -6.55 -4.36 -29.34
N ARG A 56 -5.31 -3.93 -29.56
CA ARG A 56 -4.39 -3.52 -28.48
C ARG A 56 -4.98 -2.39 -27.64
N VAL A 57 -5.45 -1.32 -28.27
CA VAL A 57 -6.10 -0.18 -27.58
C VAL A 57 -7.36 -0.63 -26.85
N LYS A 58 -8.16 -1.54 -27.43
CA LYS A 58 -9.34 -2.11 -26.78
C LYS A 58 -8.97 -2.93 -25.55
N CYS A 59 -7.96 -3.79 -25.63
CA CYS A 59 -7.43 -4.55 -24.50
C CYS A 59 -6.85 -3.64 -23.42
N GLU A 60 -6.07 -2.62 -23.78
CA GLU A 60 -5.57 -1.62 -22.83
C GLU A 60 -6.72 -0.91 -22.11
N ARG A 61 -7.77 -0.50 -22.84
CA ARG A 61 -8.98 0.09 -22.26
C ARG A 61 -9.72 -0.89 -21.36
N MET A 62 -9.85 -2.16 -21.74
CA MET A 62 -10.48 -3.20 -20.91
C MET A 62 -9.67 -3.47 -19.65
N VAL A 63 -8.34 -3.57 -19.75
CA VAL A 63 -7.43 -3.68 -18.60
C VAL A 63 -7.59 -2.46 -17.69
N LEU A 64 -7.61 -1.25 -18.24
CA LEU A 64 -7.84 -0.02 -17.46
C LEU A 64 -9.24 0.02 -16.81
N ALA A 65 -10.28 -0.47 -17.49
CA ALA A 65 -11.64 -0.53 -16.96
C ALA A 65 -11.75 -1.56 -15.83
N CYS A 66 -11.07 -2.70 -15.96
CA CYS A 66 -11.05 -3.79 -14.98
C CYS A 66 -10.04 -3.58 -13.84
N LYS A 67 -9.14 -2.59 -13.93
CA LYS A 67 -8.23 -2.26 -12.84
C LYS A 67 -9.03 -1.92 -11.59
N TYR A 68 -8.54 -2.41 -10.45
CA TYR A 68 -9.11 -2.10 -9.14
C TYR A 68 -9.18 -0.57 -8.95
N HIS A 69 -10.40 -0.01 -8.94
CA HIS A 69 -10.67 1.41 -8.69
C HIS A 69 -10.67 1.73 -7.18
N GLY A 70 -9.70 1.19 -6.45
CA GLY A 70 -9.53 1.50 -5.03
C GLY A 70 -8.94 2.88 -4.80
N PHE A 71 -8.16 3.02 -3.73
CA PHE A 71 -7.47 4.27 -3.45
C PHE A 71 -6.36 4.55 -4.49
N ASP A 72 -6.41 5.72 -5.13
CA ASP A 72 -5.36 6.25 -6.02
C ASP A 72 -4.71 7.50 -5.38
N PRO A 73 -3.42 7.43 -4.97
CA PRO A 73 -2.69 8.56 -4.41
C PRO A 73 -2.71 9.81 -5.31
N SER A 74 -2.69 9.64 -6.64
CA SER A 74 -2.63 10.74 -7.61
C SER A 74 -3.93 11.54 -7.65
N VAL A 75 -5.07 10.86 -7.48
CA VAL A 75 -6.39 11.51 -7.38
C VAL A 75 -6.47 12.34 -6.10
N ILE A 76 -6.02 11.80 -4.97
CA ILE A 76 -6.02 12.54 -3.70
C ILE A 76 -5.04 13.71 -3.72
N LEU A 77 -3.82 13.54 -4.26
CA LEU A 77 -2.85 14.61 -4.40
C LEU A 77 -3.41 15.77 -5.23
N ARG A 78 -4.01 15.49 -6.39
CA ARG A 78 -4.64 16.52 -7.23
C ARG A 78 -5.73 17.28 -6.48
N ARG A 79 -6.57 16.58 -5.70
CA ARG A 79 -7.59 17.22 -4.86
C ARG A 79 -6.99 18.11 -3.77
N ILE A 80 -5.94 17.65 -3.10
CA ILE A 80 -5.23 18.43 -2.06
C ILE A 80 -4.65 19.71 -2.67
N VAL A 81 -3.95 19.61 -3.80
CA VAL A 81 -3.33 20.77 -4.47
C VAL A 81 -4.40 21.77 -4.95
N GLN A 82 -5.46 21.28 -5.58
CA GLN A 82 -6.58 22.12 -6.03
C GLN A 82 -7.21 22.88 -4.85
N ARG A 83 -7.46 22.18 -3.73
CA ARG A 83 -8.07 22.76 -2.54
C ARG A 83 -7.15 23.76 -1.83
N TRP A 84 -5.85 23.49 -1.77
CA TRP A 84 -4.87 24.46 -1.27
C TRP A 84 -4.86 25.73 -2.13
N GLY A 85 -4.85 25.58 -3.46
CA GLY A 85 -4.92 26.72 -4.39
C GLY A 85 -6.16 27.57 -4.18
N ASN A 86 -7.33 26.95 -4.04
CA ASN A 86 -8.60 27.66 -3.77
C ASN A 86 -8.58 28.35 -2.40
N GLY A 87 -7.98 27.72 -1.39
CA GLY A 87 -7.90 28.24 -0.03
C GLY A 87 -7.09 29.54 0.10
N LYS A 88 -6.16 29.81 -0.82
CA LYS A 88 -5.37 31.06 -0.83
C LYS A 88 -6.20 32.32 -1.05
N ASN A 89 -7.37 32.19 -1.66
CA ASN A 89 -8.27 33.31 -1.93
C ASN A 89 -9.16 33.66 -0.72
N ALA A 90 -9.16 32.83 0.32
CA ALA A 90 -9.91 33.12 1.55
C ALA A 90 -9.23 34.24 2.35
N PRO A 91 -9.99 35.07 3.09
CA PRO A 91 -9.42 36.03 4.03
C PRO A 91 -8.46 35.35 5.00
N ARG A 92 -7.33 36.01 5.32
CA ARG A 92 -6.34 35.48 6.25
C ARG A 92 -6.96 35.34 7.64
N GLN A 93 -6.80 34.18 8.25
CA GLN A 93 -7.22 33.86 9.61
C GLN A 93 -6.01 33.33 10.36
N GLU A 94 -5.79 33.87 11.56
CA GLU A 94 -4.67 33.48 12.42
C GLU A 94 -5.19 32.86 13.72
N PHE A 95 -4.50 31.81 14.16
CA PHE A 95 -4.84 31.06 15.35
C PHE A 95 -3.61 31.00 16.25
N HIS A 96 -3.73 31.50 17.47
CA HIS A 96 -2.65 31.45 18.46
C HIS A 96 -2.80 30.18 19.29
N ILE A 97 -1.82 29.28 19.21
CA ILE A 97 -1.84 27.97 19.86
C ILE A 97 -0.84 27.99 21.00
N ALA A 98 -1.33 27.79 22.22
CA ALA A 98 -0.51 27.71 23.42
C ALA A 98 -0.04 26.27 23.68
N THR A 99 1.26 26.02 23.65
CA THR A 99 1.83 24.70 23.96
C THR A 99 2.55 24.74 25.29
N ARG A 100 2.32 23.73 26.14
CA ARG A 100 3.07 23.56 27.39
C ARG A 100 4.21 22.58 27.14
N THR A 101 5.44 23.07 27.19
CA THR A 101 6.66 22.27 27.03
C THR A 101 7.34 22.08 28.39
N GLN A 102 8.35 21.21 28.44
CA GLN A 102 9.20 21.08 29.64
C GLN A 102 9.98 22.38 29.94
N GLN A 103 10.15 23.25 28.94
CA GLN A 103 10.87 24.53 29.04
C GLN A 103 9.94 25.71 29.37
N GLY A 104 8.63 25.48 29.48
CA GLY A 104 7.64 26.52 29.78
C GLY A 104 6.48 26.53 28.80
N ASP A 105 5.61 27.52 28.95
CA ASP A 105 4.52 27.79 28.02
C ASP A 105 5.08 28.54 26.80
N ASP A 106 4.77 28.03 25.61
CA ASP A 106 5.14 28.60 24.32
C ASP A 106 3.86 28.97 23.56
N LEU A 107 3.93 30.02 22.75
CA LEU A 107 2.80 30.51 21.97
C LEU A 107 3.25 30.69 20.53
N TRP A 108 2.60 29.96 19.63
CA TRP A 108 2.90 30.04 18.19
C TRP A 108 1.63 30.30 17.39
N THR A 109 1.79 30.92 16.23
CA THR A 109 0.68 31.32 15.37
C THR A 109 0.61 30.41 14.15
N TYR A 110 -0.58 29.93 13.82
CA TYR A 110 -0.88 29.23 12.57
C TYR A 110 -1.83 30.04 11.71
N SER A 111 -1.61 30.06 10.40
CA SER A 111 -2.46 30.76 9.46
C SER A 111 -3.15 29.82 8.47
N ASN A 112 -4.36 30.15 8.02
CA ASN A 112 -4.95 29.45 6.87
C ASN A 112 -4.16 29.68 5.55
N HIS A 113 -3.19 30.59 5.55
CA HIS A 113 -2.28 30.88 4.43
C HIS A 113 -0.93 30.16 4.52
N GLU A 114 -0.78 29.17 5.42
CA GLU A 114 0.42 28.32 5.45
C GLU A 114 0.74 27.69 4.08
N THR A 115 2.02 27.33 3.90
CA THR A 115 2.44 26.61 2.70
C THR A 115 1.81 25.22 2.65
N LEU A 116 1.68 24.64 1.44
CA LEU A 116 1.16 23.28 1.30
C LEU A 116 1.99 22.28 2.11
N LYS A 117 3.31 22.49 2.17
CA LYS A 117 4.22 21.63 2.93
C LYS A 117 3.87 21.67 4.42
N ASP A 118 3.66 22.85 4.99
CA ASP A 118 3.39 23.02 6.42
C ASP A 118 2.01 22.48 6.80
N ASP A 119 0.99 22.73 5.95
CA ASP A 119 -0.34 22.14 6.09
C ASP A 119 -0.29 20.60 6.09
N MET A 120 0.44 20.00 5.14
CA MET A 120 0.55 18.53 5.05
C MET A 120 1.35 17.96 6.22
N GLN A 121 2.44 18.62 6.62
CA GLN A 121 3.25 18.21 7.77
C GLN A 121 2.41 18.25 9.05
N PHE A 122 1.62 19.29 9.27
CA PHE A 122 0.70 19.39 10.40
C PHE A 122 -0.30 18.23 10.40
N LEU A 123 -1.00 17.99 9.28
CA LEU A 123 -1.99 16.92 9.16
C LEU A 123 -1.40 15.52 9.35
N ILE A 124 -0.19 15.29 8.84
CA ILE A 124 0.54 14.03 9.02
C ILE A 124 0.96 13.85 10.48
N LEU A 125 1.45 14.90 11.16
CA LEU A 125 1.78 14.84 12.59
C LEU A 125 0.56 14.50 13.45
N VAL A 126 -0.61 15.06 13.10
CA VAL A 126 -1.86 14.70 13.76
C VAL A 126 -2.19 13.23 13.54
N PHE A 127 -2.04 12.71 12.32
CA PHE A 127 -2.22 11.29 12.03
C PHE A 127 -1.23 10.40 12.80
N LEU A 128 0.05 10.75 12.84
CA LEU A 128 1.08 9.94 13.50
C LEU A 128 0.91 9.88 15.02
N ASN A 129 0.25 10.87 15.63
CA ASN A 129 0.05 10.94 17.08
C ASN A 129 -1.37 10.56 17.52
N ARG A 130 -2.37 10.59 16.63
CA ARG A 130 -3.80 10.35 16.94
C ARG A 130 -4.54 9.45 15.97
N HIS A 131 -3.85 8.93 14.96
CA HIS A 131 -4.39 8.07 13.93
C HIS A 131 -5.57 8.72 13.18
N ALA A 132 -6.52 7.91 12.74
CA ALA A 132 -7.63 8.35 11.90
C ALA A 132 -8.76 9.07 12.66
N VAL A 133 -8.69 9.20 13.99
CA VAL A 133 -9.85 9.58 14.82
C VAL A 133 -9.98 11.09 15.02
N VAL A 134 -10.17 11.82 13.92
CA VAL A 134 -10.32 13.29 13.91
C VAL A 134 -11.51 13.74 14.78
N GLN A 135 -12.61 12.98 14.77
CA GLN A 135 -13.82 13.27 15.58
C GLN A 135 -13.58 13.38 17.09
N ASN A 136 -12.50 12.79 17.61
CA ASN A 136 -12.17 12.85 19.04
C ASN A 136 -11.31 14.07 19.39
N ILE A 137 -10.81 14.81 18.39
CA ILE A 137 -9.98 15.99 18.61
C ILE A 137 -10.74 17.07 19.41
N PRO A 138 -11.98 17.47 19.05
CA PRO A 138 -12.72 18.48 19.80
C PRO A 138 -12.91 18.17 21.30
N LYS A 139 -12.90 16.89 21.68
CA LYS A 139 -13.15 16.44 23.06
C LYS A 139 -11.91 16.42 23.95
N LYS A 140 -10.71 16.42 23.36
CA LYS A 140 -9.46 16.10 24.08
C LYS A 140 -8.37 17.16 23.90
N TYR A 141 -8.66 18.26 23.22
CA TYR A 141 -7.67 19.26 22.81
C TYR A 141 -8.11 20.69 23.10
N GLN A 142 -7.12 21.56 23.16
CA GLN A 142 -7.32 23.00 23.32
C GLN A 142 -8.13 23.59 22.16
N ARG A 143 -8.87 24.65 22.47
CA ARG A 143 -9.83 25.29 21.56
C ARG A 143 -9.18 25.76 20.25
N ASP A 144 -8.00 26.36 20.30
CA ASP A 144 -7.35 26.91 19.11
C ASP A 144 -6.76 25.82 18.20
N PHE A 145 -6.23 24.74 18.77
CA PHE A 145 -5.87 23.54 18.00
C PHE A 145 -7.09 22.93 17.29
N VAL A 146 -8.24 22.86 17.97
CA VAL A 146 -9.49 22.37 17.38
C VAL A 146 -9.96 23.27 16.24
N ARG A 147 -9.79 24.59 16.36
CA ARG A 147 -10.10 25.56 15.30
C ARG A 147 -9.22 25.37 14.07
N VAL A 148 -7.90 25.20 14.24
CA VAL A 148 -6.99 24.89 13.13
C VAL A 148 -7.38 23.59 12.46
N MET A 149 -7.64 22.53 13.23
CA MET A 149 -8.07 21.25 12.66
C MET A 149 -9.39 21.36 11.88
N ARG A 150 -10.36 22.15 12.36
CA ARG A 150 -11.61 22.38 11.64
C ARG A 150 -11.36 23.15 10.33
N MET A 151 -10.59 24.23 10.39
CA MET A 151 -10.21 25.01 9.22
C MET A 151 -9.51 24.13 8.18
N LEU A 152 -8.55 23.28 8.58
CA LEU A 152 -7.88 22.37 7.66
C LEU A 152 -8.82 21.29 7.11
N CYS A 153 -9.74 20.76 7.93
CA CYS A 153 -10.75 19.82 7.44
C CYS A 153 -11.66 20.47 6.40
N GLU A 154 -12.05 21.73 6.57
CA GLU A 154 -12.85 22.48 5.59
C GLU A 154 -12.01 22.80 4.34
N LYS A 155 -10.82 23.39 4.50
CA LYS A 155 -9.89 23.75 3.42
C LYS A 155 -9.60 22.56 2.52
N TYR A 156 -9.28 21.41 3.10
CA TYR A 156 -8.93 20.19 2.37
C TYR A 156 -10.08 19.20 2.20
N GLY A 157 -11.29 19.55 2.66
CA GLY A 157 -12.49 18.70 2.73
C GLY A 157 -12.18 17.28 3.18
N ILE A 158 -11.54 17.18 4.35
CA ILE A 158 -11.13 15.95 5.03
C ILE A 158 -12.35 15.36 5.72
N ARG A 159 -12.67 14.10 5.44
CA ARG A 159 -13.75 13.39 6.13
C ARG A 159 -13.26 12.88 7.49
N ALA A 160 -13.90 13.36 8.55
CA ALA A 160 -13.53 13.10 9.94
C ALA A 160 -14.38 12.02 10.64
N GLU A 161 -15.46 11.58 10.01
CA GLU A 161 -16.44 10.63 10.56
C GLU A 161 -15.88 9.21 10.68
N ARG A 162 -16.19 8.53 11.79
CA ARG A 162 -15.98 7.07 11.91
C ARG A 162 -16.95 6.36 10.97
N ARG A 163 -16.42 5.37 10.24
CA ARG A 163 -17.19 4.56 9.30
C ARG A 163 -17.45 3.16 9.86
N GLY A 164 -18.56 2.57 9.43
CA GLY A 164 -18.87 1.17 9.70
C GLY A 164 -17.89 0.23 8.98
N TRP A 165 -17.75 -0.99 9.48
CA TRP A 165 -16.81 -2.00 8.95
C TRP A 165 -17.11 -2.39 7.50
N SER A 166 -18.36 -2.26 7.05
CA SER A 166 -18.82 -2.61 5.71
C SER A 166 -18.84 -1.43 4.72
N GLU A 167 -18.48 -0.22 5.14
CA GLU A 167 -18.57 0.97 4.30
C GLU A 167 -17.31 1.17 3.45
N SER A 168 -17.44 0.97 2.13
CA SER A 168 -16.37 1.31 1.20
C SER A 168 -16.10 2.82 1.20
N LEU A 169 -14.82 3.21 1.16
CA LEU A 169 -14.46 4.62 1.04
C LEU A 169 -14.38 4.98 -0.44
N ASP A 170 -15.23 5.91 -0.89
CA ASP A 170 -15.11 6.49 -2.24
C ASP A 170 -13.64 6.87 -2.50
N PRO A 171 -13.03 6.43 -3.61
CA PRO A 171 -11.62 6.62 -3.94
C PRO A 171 -11.12 8.06 -3.82
N LYS A 172 -12.02 9.03 -3.99
CA LYS A 172 -11.71 10.45 -4.06
C LYS A 172 -11.86 11.16 -2.72
N VAL A 173 -12.37 10.50 -1.68
CA VAL A 173 -12.50 11.08 -0.34
C VAL A 173 -11.14 11.27 0.31
N VAL A 174 -10.89 12.48 0.82
CA VAL A 174 -9.67 12.83 1.54
C VAL A 174 -9.83 12.47 3.02
N THR A 175 -8.87 11.74 3.58
CA THR A 175 -8.80 11.39 5.00
C THR A 175 -7.35 11.53 5.48
N LEU A 176 -7.13 11.67 6.79
CA LEU A 176 -5.77 11.76 7.34
C LEU A 176 -4.88 10.56 6.93
N PRO A 177 -5.32 9.28 7.02
CA PRO A 177 -4.50 8.17 6.54
C PRO A 177 -4.15 8.29 5.06
N ARG A 178 -5.11 8.68 4.20
CA ARG A 178 -4.86 8.85 2.76
C ARG A 178 -3.90 9.97 2.45
N ILE A 179 -3.90 11.07 3.23
CA ILE A 179 -2.89 12.13 3.13
C ILE A 179 -1.51 11.55 3.42
N SER A 180 -1.35 10.79 4.51
CA SER A 180 -0.06 10.15 4.83
C SER A 180 0.42 9.17 3.75
N VAL A 181 -0.49 8.42 3.11
CA VAL A 181 -0.15 7.52 1.99
C VAL A 181 0.31 8.30 0.74
N VAL A 182 -0.22 9.49 0.50
CA VAL A 182 0.22 10.36 -0.60
C VAL A 182 1.63 10.93 -0.35
N PHE A 183 2.00 11.14 0.92
CA PHE A 183 3.30 11.68 1.30
C PHE A 183 4.09 10.69 2.19
N PRO A 184 4.43 9.49 1.68
CA PRO A 184 5.05 8.45 2.51
C PRO A 184 6.46 8.86 2.94
N GLN A 185 7.20 9.59 2.09
CA GLN A 185 8.50 10.17 2.41
C GLN A 185 8.47 11.12 3.62
N MET A 186 7.49 12.03 3.66
CA MET A 186 7.32 12.99 4.74
C MET A 186 6.87 12.27 6.01
N THR A 187 5.93 11.34 5.88
CA THR A 187 5.42 10.56 7.00
C THR A 187 6.53 9.75 7.67
N CYS A 188 7.34 9.01 6.90
CA CYS A 188 8.43 8.23 7.44
C CYS A 188 9.56 9.11 8.00
N ALA A 189 9.87 10.25 7.37
CA ALA A 189 10.90 11.18 7.87
C ALA A 189 10.50 11.84 9.20
N LEU A 190 9.22 12.19 9.38
CA LEU A 190 8.74 12.71 10.67
C LEU A 190 8.80 11.64 11.76
N PHE A 191 8.47 10.39 11.42
CA PHE A 191 8.55 9.28 12.35
C PHE A 191 10.00 8.95 12.74
N HIS A 192 10.91 8.89 11.76
CA HIS A 192 12.34 8.68 11.96
C HIS A 192 12.94 9.72 12.92
N ARG A 193 12.54 10.99 12.80
CA ARG A 193 12.96 12.08 13.68
C ARG A 193 12.29 12.09 15.07
N GLY A 194 11.48 11.08 15.39
CA GLY A 194 10.83 10.95 16.71
C GLY A 194 9.58 11.81 16.91
N TYR A 195 9.01 12.40 15.85
CA TYR A 195 7.76 13.17 15.96
C TYR A 195 6.49 12.31 15.85
N GLY A 196 6.63 11.06 15.42
CA GLY A 196 5.55 10.06 15.44
C GLY A 196 5.60 9.19 16.69
N ARG A 197 4.47 8.60 17.05
CA ARG A 197 4.36 7.73 18.23
C ARG A 197 3.99 6.30 17.83
N CYS A 198 4.77 5.33 18.28
CA CYS A 198 4.37 3.92 18.22
C CYS A 198 3.21 3.67 19.19
N ILE A 199 2.20 2.94 18.72
CA ILE A 199 1.04 2.56 19.55
C ILE A 199 1.27 1.31 20.40
N PHE A 200 2.36 0.60 20.13
CA PHE A 200 2.84 -0.53 20.90
C PHE A 200 4.32 -0.28 21.25
N ASP A 201 4.86 -1.08 22.15
CA ASP A 201 6.27 -1.00 22.54
C ASP A 201 7.18 -1.50 21.39
N PRO A 202 8.05 -0.65 20.80
CA PRO A 202 8.92 -1.04 19.69
C PRO A 202 9.80 -2.26 19.97
N ARG A 203 10.16 -2.48 21.25
CA ARG A 203 10.97 -3.62 21.70
C ARG A 203 10.29 -4.97 21.50
N MET A 204 8.97 -4.98 21.24
CA MET A 204 8.24 -6.19 20.86
C MET A 204 8.65 -6.74 19.48
N VAL A 205 9.35 -5.95 18.67
CA VAL A 205 9.88 -6.36 17.35
C VAL A 205 11.37 -6.63 17.43
N GLY A 206 12.12 -5.71 18.04
CA GLY A 206 13.56 -5.82 18.28
C GLY A 206 14.08 -4.61 19.05
N GLU A 207 15.26 -4.75 19.64
CA GLU A 207 15.96 -3.64 20.31
C GLU A 207 16.64 -2.74 19.26
N ASP A 208 16.62 -1.43 19.51
CA ASP A 208 17.35 -0.40 18.74
C ASP A 208 17.11 -0.38 17.21
N LEU A 209 15.93 -0.81 16.76
CA LEU A 209 15.56 -0.71 15.35
C LEU A 209 15.28 0.75 14.92
N PRO A 210 15.61 1.12 13.67
CA PRO A 210 15.32 2.46 13.16
C PRO A 210 13.84 2.83 13.26
N LEU A 211 13.54 3.96 13.91
CA LEU A 211 12.16 4.41 14.17
C LEU A 211 11.30 4.50 12.90
N ALA A 212 11.91 4.80 11.76
CA ALA A 212 11.24 4.86 10.46
C ALA A 212 10.41 3.60 10.17
N MET A 213 10.90 2.41 10.54
CA MET A 213 10.25 1.12 10.29
C MET A 213 8.87 1.01 10.91
N PHE A 214 8.63 1.71 12.02
CA PHE A 214 7.37 1.69 12.74
C PHE A 214 6.35 2.69 12.19
N SER A 215 6.73 3.49 11.18
CA SER A 215 5.78 4.32 10.44
C SER A 215 4.79 3.42 9.70
N PRO A 216 3.47 3.70 9.77
CA PRO A 216 2.47 2.93 9.04
C PRO A 216 2.65 3.00 7.51
N MET A 217 3.36 4.03 7.02
CA MET A 217 3.64 4.22 5.60
C MET A 217 4.96 3.60 5.15
N PHE A 218 5.72 2.99 6.07
CA PHE A 218 7.05 2.45 5.77
C PHE A 218 7.05 1.40 4.65
N PRO A 219 6.05 0.51 4.51
CA PRO A 219 6.01 -0.41 3.37
C PRO A 219 6.09 0.28 2.01
N SER A 220 5.59 1.52 1.87
CA SER A 220 5.68 2.30 0.63
C SER A 220 7.10 2.83 0.34
N VAL A 221 7.97 2.91 1.34
CA VAL A 221 9.34 3.46 1.20
C VAL A 221 10.41 2.37 1.19
N VAL A 222 10.09 1.13 1.57
CA VAL A 222 11.07 0.05 1.65
C VAL A 222 11.73 -0.21 0.28
N SER A 223 13.05 -0.32 0.31
CA SER A 223 13.87 -0.61 -0.87
C SER A 223 13.60 -2.00 -1.41
N ARG A 224 13.50 -2.10 -2.74
CA ARG A 224 13.33 -3.36 -3.49
C ARG A 224 14.63 -3.85 -4.13
N THR A 225 15.66 -3.00 -4.08
CA THR A 225 16.96 -3.26 -4.70
C THR A 225 18.02 -3.62 -3.66
N ALA A 226 17.62 -3.73 -2.38
CA ALA A 226 18.53 -4.10 -1.31
C ALA A 226 19.09 -5.52 -1.51
N SER A 227 20.41 -5.62 -1.58
CA SER A 227 21.13 -6.87 -1.76
C SER A 227 22.50 -6.83 -1.08
N ALA A 228 22.96 -7.97 -0.58
CA ALA A 228 24.32 -8.14 -0.06
C ALA A 228 24.92 -9.38 -0.71
N ASN A 229 26.17 -9.28 -1.20
CA ASN A 229 26.85 -10.38 -1.89
C ASN A 229 26.05 -10.97 -3.06
N GLY A 230 25.33 -10.12 -3.81
CA GLY A 230 24.46 -10.55 -4.91
C GLY A 230 23.17 -11.26 -4.48
N GLN A 231 22.97 -11.49 -3.18
CA GLN A 231 21.74 -12.05 -2.63
C GLN A 231 20.78 -10.94 -2.23
N ARG A 232 19.54 -11.03 -2.73
CA ARG A 232 18.49 -10.08 -2.35
C ARG A 232 18.13 -10.26 -0.88
N GLN A 233 17.94 -9.15 -0.20
CA GLN A 233 17.51 -9.12 1.19
C GLN A 233 16.13 -8.51 1.28
N ASN A 234 15.31 -8.96 2.23
CA ASN A 234 14.03 -8.34 2.51
C ASN A 234 13.74 -8.33 4.01
N ILE A 235 12.87 -7.40 4.40
CA ILE A 235 12.46 -7.16 5.80
C ILE A 235 10.94 -7.31 5.97
N HIS A 236 10.31 -8.06 5.07
CA HIS A 236 8.85 -8.23 5.04
C HIS A 236 8.29 -8.81 6.36
N PRO A 237 8.90 -9.84 6.99
CA PRO A 237 8.41 -10.34 8.27
C PRO A 237 8.38 -9.28 9.37
N GLN A 238 9.40 -8.43 9.47
CA GLN A 238 9.48 -7.35 10.44
C GLN A 238 8.32 -6.36 10.23
N LEU A 239 8.07 -5.95 8.98
CA LEU A 239 7.01 -5.00 8.65
C LEU A 239 5.60 -5.57 8.83
N VAL A 240 5.40 -6.86 8.51
CA VAL A 240 4.12 -7.55 8.74
C VAL A 240 3.86 -7.73 10.24
N LEU A 241 4.88 -8.07 11.03
CA LEU A 241 4.74 -8.12 12.49
C LEU A 241 4.35 -6.75 13.06
N ILE A 242 4.99 -5.67 12.63
CA ILE A 242 4.64 -4.29 13.02
C ILE A 242 3.16 -4.00 12.70
N ALA A 243 2.67 -4.42 11.53
CA ALA A 243 1.27 -4.25 11.14
C ALA A 243 0.33 -5.05 12.05
N ILE A 244 0.66 -6.29 12.40
CA ILE A 244 -0.12 -7.13 13.33
C ILE A 244 -0.16 -6.52 14.74
N LEU A 245 0.99 -6.08 15.26
CA LEU A 245 1.05 -5.46 16.58
C LEU A 245 0.25 -4.15 16.63
N SER A 246 0.32 -3.37 15.56
CA SER A 246 -0.52 -2.17 15.40
C SER A 246 -2.01 -2.51 15.38
N ASP A 247 -2.39 -3.53 14.60
CA ASP A 247 -3.76 -4.02 14.48
C ASP A 247 -4.33 -4.47 15.84
N ASN A 248 -3.54 -5.22 16.62
CA ASN A 248 -3.94 -5.67 17.96
C ASN A 248 -4.26 -4.51 18.92
N VAL A 249 -3.58 -3.37 18.78
CA VAL A 249 -3.86 -2.18 19.60
C VAL A 249 -5.08 -1.41 19.07
N LEU A 250 -5.27 -1.35 17.76
CA LEU A 250 -6.39 -0.61 17.15
C LEU A 250 -7.72 -1.35 17.28
N HIS A 251 -7.70 -2.68 17.33
CA HIS A 251 -8.90 -3.55 17.33
C HIS A 251 -9.01 -4.40 18.61
N GLN A 252 -8.63 -3.87 19.77
CA GLN A 252 -8.63 -4.60 21.06
C GLN A 252 -9.98 -5.23 21.45
N SER A 253 -11.10 -4.62 21.03
CA SER A 253 -12.46 -5.06 21.34
C SER A 253 -13.12 -5.92 20.24
N ASP A 254 -12.49 -6.00 19.08
CA ASP A 254 -13.03 -6.68 17.90
C ASP A 254 -12.22 -7.95 17.60
N ARG A 255 -12.73 -8.82 16.73
CA ARG A 255 -11.91 -9.94 16.25
C ARG A 255 -10.69 -9.37 15.52
N PRO A 256 -9.46 -9.86 15.80
CA PRO A 256 -8.27 -9.39 15.12
C PRO A 256 -8.41 -9.50 13.59
N THR A 257 -7.82 -8.57 12.85
CA THR A 257 -7.87 -8.61 11.39
C THR A 257 -7.18 -9.89 10.90
N PRO A 258 -7.83 -10.69 10.02
CA PRO A 258 -7.22 -11.90 9.45
C PRO A 258 -5.89 -11.59 8.75
N ILE A 259 -4.93 -12.50 8.83
CA ILE A 259 -3.59 -12.30 8.25
C ILE A 259 -3.65 -12.04 6.74
N ASP A 260 -4.58 -12.67 6.03
CA ASP A 260 -4.78 -12.47 4.59
C ASP A 260 -5.13 -11.01 4.26
N GLN A 261 -5.93 -10.36 5.11
CA GLN A 261 -6.29 -8.95 4.93
C GLN A 261 -5.12 -8.04 5.29
N ILE A 262 -4.40 -8.32 6.38
CA ILE A 262 -3.19 -7.57 6.76
C ILE A 262 -2.16 -7.63 5.63
N TRP A 263 -1.92 -8.83 5.08
CA TRP A 263 -1.02 -9.05 3.95
C TRP A 263 -1.47 -8.32 2.70
N THR A 264 -2.76 -8.34 2.37
CA THR A 264 -3.33 -7.60 1.23
C THR A 264 -3.07 -6.09 1.36
N TYR A 265 -3.31 -5.50 2.53
CA TYR A 265 -3.05 -4.08 2.76
C TYR A 265 -1.55 -3.74 2.76
N TYR A 266 -0.74 -4.62 3.34
CA TYR A 266 0.72 -4.52 3.28
C TYR A 266 1.21 -4.49 1.83
N LEU A 267 0.78 -5.45 1.00
CA LEU A 267 1.15 -5.52 -0.43
C LEU A 267 0.67 -4.30 -1.20
N ALA A 268 -0.53 -3.79 -0.91
CA ALA A 268 -1.03 -2.56 -1.54
C ALA A 268 -0.14 -1.36 -1.23
N SER A 269 0.33 -1.22 0.01
CA SER A 269 1.27 -0.17 0.40
C SER A 269 2.67 -0.41 -0.20
N PHE A 270 3.17 -1.64 -0.13
CA PHE A 270 4.46 -2.01 -0.71
C PHE A 270 4.51 -1.72 -2.21
N ASN A 271 3.44 -2.04 -2.94
CA ASN A 271 3.25 -1.83 -4.38
C ASN A 271 2.77 -0.42 -4.75
N SER A 272 2.74 0.51 -3.80
CA SER A 272 2.36 1.90 -4.06
C SER A 272 3.25 2.55 -5.14
N PRO A 273 2.68 3.15 -6.19
CA PRO A 273 3.46 3.79 -7.25
C PRO A 273 3.99 5.18 -6.87
N VAL A 274 3.74 5.65 -5.64
CA VAL A 274 4.07 7.03 -5.21
C VAL A 274 5.57 7.33 -5.27
N LEU A 275 6.42 6.35 -4.97
CA LEU A 275 7.87 6.50 -4.98
C LEU A 275 8.52 5.55 -5.99
N SER A 276 9.49 6.07 -6.74
CA SER A 276 10.35 5.27 -7.61
C SER A 276 11.29 4.37 -6.79
N LEU A 277 11.87 3.36 -7.44
CA LEU A 277 12.83 2.45 -6.78
C LEU A 277 14.04 3.21 -6.20
N ASN A 278 14.56 4.19 -6.93
CA ASN A 278 15.70 4.99 -6.47
C ASN A 278 15.33 5.86 -5.26
N GLN A 279 14.12 6.44 -5.25
CA GLN A 279 13.64 7.21 -4.11
C GLN A 279 13.47 6.32 -2.87
N ARG A 280 12.90 5.13 -3.01
CA ARG A 280 12.78 4.15 -1.92
C ARG A 280 14.14 3.77 -1.33
N HIS A 281 15.10 3.47 -2.20
CA HIS A 281 16.48 3.15 -1.79
C HIS A 281 17.11 4.32 -1.03
N TYR A 282 17.11 5.51 -1.61
CA TYR A 282 17.62 6.72 -0.99
C TYR A 282 17.00 6.99 0.39
N MET A 283 15.67 6.84 0.52
CA MET A 283 15.01 7.02 1.82
C MET A 283 15.47 5.98 2.85
N CYS A 284 15.67 4.71 2.44
CA CYS A 284 16.18 3.68 3.34
C CYS A 284 17.62 3.96 3.80
N GLU A 285 18.47 4.54 2.93
CA GLU A 285 19.81 5.01 3.31
C GLU A 285 19.71 6.18 4.31
N GLN A 286 18.85 7.16 4.05
CA GLN A 286 18.62 8.31 4.95
C GLN A 286 18.06 7.90 6.32
N PHE A 287 17.42 6.75 6.41
CA PHE A 287 16.90 6.20 7.66
C PHE A 287 17.85 5.19 8.32
N GLU A 288 19.08 5.08 7.83
CA GLU A 288 20.13 4.20 8.38
C GLU A 288 19.71 2.72 8.36
N MET A 289 18.84 2.36 7.41
CA MET A 289 18.38 0.97 7.24
C MET A 289 19.21 0.21 6.23
N ILE A 290 19.85 0.91 5.30
CA ILE A 290 20.72 0.34 4.27
C ILE A 290 22.10 0.98 4.39
N HIS A 291 23.13 0.14 4.51
CA HIS A 291 24.53 0.55 4.43
C HIS A 291 25.14 -0.10 3.18
N GLY A 292 25.58 0.72 2.23
CA GLY A 292 26.00 0.21 0.91
C GLY A 292 24.80 -0.32 0.14
N THR A 293 24.81 -1.59 -0.24
CA THR A 293 23.74 -2.16 -1.08
C THR A 293 22.67 -2.92 -0.29
N GLY A 294 22.91 -3.25 0.99
CA GLY A 294 22.08 -4.18 1.77
C GLY A 294 21.50 -3.58 3.05
N PHE A 295 20.48 -4.23 3.60
CA PHE A 295 19.92 -3.86 4.89
C PHE A 295 20.93 -4.11 6.02
N THR A 296 20.86 -3.32 7.09
CA THR A 296 21.72 -3.51 8.27
C THR A 296 21.45 -4.87 8.94
N GLN A 297 22.51 -5.45 9.52
CA GLN A 297 22.45 -6.80 10.07
C GLN A 297 21.51 -6.89 11.27
N ASP A 298 21.39 -5.83 12.07
CA ASP A 298 20.49 -5.78 13.23
C ASP A 298 19.03 -5.99 12.83
N ILE A 299 18.61 -5.38 11.70
CA ILE A 299 17.27 -5.57 11.16
C ILE A 299 17.08 -7.01 10.66
N LEU A 300 18.10 -7.59 10.02
CA LEU A 300 18.02 -8.94 9.44
C LEU A 300 18.05 -10.05 10.49
N ASN A 301 18.79 -9.86 11.59
CA ASN A 301 18.97 -10.85 12.66
C ASN A 301 17.64 -11.24 13.34
N ILE A 302 16.70 -10.31 13.43
CA ILE A 302 15.40 -10.55 14.08
C ILE A 302 14.36 -11.20 13.15
N ARG A 303 14.71 -11.51 11.90
CA ARG A 303 13.77 -12.03 10.90
C ARG A 303 13.06 -13.31 11.37
N HIS A 304 13.83 -14.28 11.85
CA HIS A 304 13.26 -15.57 12.28
C HIS A 304 12.33 -15.40 13.48
N THR A 305 12.74 -14.63 14.49
CA THR A 305 11.91 -14.26 15.64
C THR A 305 10.61 -13.60 15.21
N CYS A 306 10.65 -12.72 14.19
CA CYS A 306 9.45 -12.09 13.67
C CYS A 306 8.49 -13.11 13.03
N ILE A 307 9.01 -14.08 12.26
CA ILE A 307 8.19 -15.14 11.64
C ILE A 307 7.50 -15.97 12.72
N GLU A 308 8.23 -16.44 13.73
CA GLU A 308 7.64 -17.22 14.83
C GLU A 308 6.56 -16.42 15.55
N ARG A 309 6.80 -15.12 15.81
CA ARG A 309 5.81 -14.26 16.45
C ARG A 309 4.56 -14.04 15.59
N ILE A 310 4.71 -13.96 14.26
CA ILE A 310 3.56 -13.92 13.34
C ILE A 310 2.75 -15.22 13.44
N ARG A 311 3.41 -16.39 13.47
CA ARG A 311 2.75 -17.69 13.61
C ARG A 311 1.93 -17.76 14.90
N GLU A 312 2.50 -17.30 16.01
CA GLU A 312 1.83 -17.24 17.31
C GLU A 312 0.62 -16.30 17.31
N LEU A 313 0.75 -15.11 16.73
CA LEU A 313 -0.28 -14.07 16.79
C LEU A 313 -1.41 -14.27 15.75
N ARG A 314 -1.15 -15.01 14.67
CA ARG A 314 -2.10 -15.25 13.57
C ARG A 314 -2.01 -16.70 13.05
N PRO A 315 -2.33 -17.73 13.86
CA PRO A 315 -2.11 -19.14 13.50
C PRO A 315 -3.09 -19.71 12.44
N HIS A 316 -4.02 -18.90 11.93
CA HIS A 316 -5.09 -19.34 11.02
C HIS A 316 -5.04 -18.57 9.68
N GLY A 317 -5.73 -19.08 8.67
CA GLY A 317 -5.75 -18.51 7.31
C GLY A 317 -4.66 -19.11 6.42
N ARG A 318 -4.20 -18.38 5.40
CA ARG A 318 -3.14 -18.82 4.48
C ARG A 318 -1.73 -18.49 5.00
N LEU A 319 -1.50 -18.66 6.30
CA LEU A 319 -0.28 -18.22 6.97
C LEU A 319 0.99 -18.78 6.33
N ASP A 320 1.03 -20.08 6.04
CA ASP A 320 2.22 -20.71 5.45
C ASP A 320 2.50 -20.22 4.02
N ASP A 321 1.44 -20.02 3.22
CA ASP A 321 1.56 -19.39 1.90
C ASP A 321 2.12 -17.97 2.02
N ILE A 322 1.60 -17.18 2.97
CA ILE A 322 2.04 -15.79 3.18
C ILE A 322 3.50 -15.75 3.65
N ILE A 323 3.93 -16.68 4.51
CA ILE A 323 5.34 -16.80 4.91
C ILE A 323 6.22 -17.16 3.71
N HIS A 324 5.76 -18.08 2.86
CA HIS A 324 6.43 -18.42 1.62
C HIS A 324 6.53 -17.21 0.67
N GLU A 325 5.43 -16.48 0.47
CA GLU A 325 5.39 -15.25 -0.32
C GLU A 325 6.34 -14.19 0.26
N MET A 326 6.34 -13.96 1.58
CA MET A 326 7.26 -13.03 2.26
C MET A 326 8.74 -13.37 2.04
N ASN A 327 9.08 -14.64 1.90
CA ASN A 327 10.45 -15.08 1.64
C ASN A 327 10.87 -14.85 0.18
N ASN A 328 9.90 -14.80 -0.74
CA ASN A 328 10.14 -14.74 -2.18
C ASN A 328 9.76 -13.40 -2.83
N LEU A 329 9.13 -12.48 -2.08
CA LEU A 329 8.72 -11.16 -2.56
C LEU A 329 9.92 -10.23 -2.72
N PHE A 330 9.96 -9.48 -3.84
CA PHE A 330 10.99 -8.49 -4.17
C PHE A 330 10.38 -7.22 -4.78
#